data_AF-A0AAU6BY94-F1
#
_entry.id   AF-A0AAU6BY94-F1
#
_cell.length_a   1.000
_cell.length_b   1.000
_cell.length_c   1.000
_cell.angle_alpha   90.00
_cell.angle_beta   90.00
_cell.angle_gamma   90.00
#
_symmetry.space_group_name_H-M   'P 1'
#
loop_
_entity.id
_entity.type
_entity.pdbx_description
1 polymer ?
#
loop_
_entity_poly.entity_id
_entity_poly.type
_entity_poly.pdbx_seq_one_letter_code
_entity_poly.pdbx_strand_id
1 'polypeptide(L)'
;MRIGEIAALVGVTPRAVRHYHHLGLLPEPVRRSNGYREYGIRDAVLLARVRRLTELGLGLDEVRDVLADDEGRELVEVLQELDEDLGRQEAVVRERRQRLATLLAEARAGRLTADAPLSPQLTALLAGLGELPDSPMAAKDREILALLDTVAPEAERVRLMDTLRGMQEHAAEMYGLLDALADKEPDDPGVTRAATALAALLPADLIAGLPDRPDGGLTDVIFADLAPAQSAAVLRAIELVRRRPDSPS
;
A
#
# COMPACT_ATOMS: atom_id res chain seq x y z
N MET A 1 -39.91 -31.07 -19.78
CA MET A 1 -38.77 -31.47 -18.90
C MET A 1 -39.16 -31.26 -17.44
N ARG A 2 -38.67 -32.10 -16.52
CA ARG A 2 -38.74 -31.90 -15.06
C ARG A 2 -37.60 -30.99 -14.58
N ILE A 3 -37.70 -30.49 -13.35
CA ILE A 3 -36.69 -29.57 -12.77
C ILE A 3 -35.27 -30.14 -12.78
N GLY A 4 -35.11 -31.44 -12.53
CA GLY A 4 -33.79 -32.09 -12.57
C GLY A 4 -33.20 -32.15 -13.98
N GLU A 5 -34.04 -32.40 -14.98
CA GLU A 5 -33.63 -32.53 -16.38
C GLU A 5 -33.20 -31.17 -16.95
N ILE A 6 -33.99 -30.11 -16.72
CA ILE A 6 -33.64 -28.76 -17.18
C ILE A 6 -32.43 -28.19 -16.45
N ALA A 7 -32.31 -28.45 -15.14
CA ALA A 7 -31.15 -28.04 -14.36
C ALA A 7 -29.87 -28.69 -14.90
N ALA A 8 -29.90 -30.00 -15.15
CA ALA A 8 -28.79 -30.72 -15.74
C ALA A 8 -28.46 -30.22 -17.17
N LEU A 9 -29.47 -29.95 -17.99
CA LEU A 9 -29.30 -29.43 -19.34
C LEU A 9 -28.55 -28.09 -19.36
N VAL A 10 -28.89 -27.17 -18.45
CA VAL A 10 -28.29 -25.83 -18.39
C VAL A 10 -27.01 -25.80 -17.52
N GLY A 11 -26.72 -26.87 -16.79
CA GLY A 11 -25.56 -26.94 -15.89
C GLY A 11 -25.75 -26.16 -14.60
N VAL A 12 -26.98 -26.06 -14.10
CA VAL A 12 -27.30 -25.45 -12.80
C VAL A 12 -27.87 -26.50 -11.84
N THR A 13 -27.96 -26.17 -10.55
CA THR A 13 -28.59 -27.07 -9.59
C THR A 13 -30.12 -26.89 -9.58
N PRO A 14 -30.92 -27.93 -9.26
CA PRO A 14 -32.36 -27.77 -9.04
C PRO A 14 -32.69 -26.75 -7.93
N ARG A 15 -31.76 -26.54 -6.98
CA ARG A 15 -31.87 -25.48 -5.97
C ARG A 15 -31.76 -24.09 -6.60
N ALA A 16 -30.81 -23.87 -7.51
CA ALA A 16 -30.68 -22.64 -8.29
C ALA A 16 -31.96 -22.35 -9.08
N VAL A 17 -32.52 -23.34 -9.79
CA VAL A 17 -33.79 -23.16 -10.53
C VAL A 17 -34.93 -22.71 -9.62
N ARG A 18 -35.08 -23.32 -8.43
CA ARG A 18 -36.07 -22.86 -7.43
C ARG A 18 -35.80 -21.44 -6.93
N HIS A 19 -34.54 -21.10 -6.73
CA HIS A 19 -34.16 -19.77 -6.30
C HIS A 19 -34.48 -18.71 -7.36
N TYR A 20 -34.21 -19.00 -8.64
CA TYR A 20 -34.54 -18.10 -9.74
C TYR A 20 -36.05 -17.89 -9.90
N HIS A 21 -36.88 -18.92 -9.66
CA HIS A 21 -38.33 -18.71 -9.55
C HIS A 21 -38.69 -17.75 -8.41
N HIS A 22 -38.09 -17.94 -7.23
CA HIS A 22 -38.38 -17.09 -6.06
C HIS A 22 -38.01 -15.62 -6.30
N LEU A 23 -36.93 -15.36 -7.05
CA LEU A 23 -36.50 -14.02 -7.44
C LEU A 23 -37.22 -13.45 -8.67
N GLY A 24 -38.14 -14.21 -9.27
CA GLY A 24 -38.88 -13.78 -10.47
C GLY A 24 -38.08 -13.86 -11.79
N LEU A 25 -36.85 -14.39 -11.76
CA LEU A 25 -35.98 -14.57 -12.93
C LEU A 25 -36.47 -15.65 -13.91
N LEU A 26 -37.32 -16.57 -13.43
CA LEU A 26 -37.93 -17.62 -14.24
C LEU A 26 -39.43 -17.66 -13.92
N PRO A 27 -40.33 -17.54 -14.91
CA PRO A 27 -41.77 -17.60 -14.67
C PRO A 27 -42.18 -18.95 -14.08
N GLU A 28 -43.22 -18.94 -13.26
CA GLU A 28 -43.74 -20.16 -12.63
C GLU A 28 -44.29 -21.11 -13.73
N PRO A 29 -43.77 -22.34 -13.88
CA PRO A 29 -44.14 -23.23 -14.98
C PRO A 29 -45.54 -23.81 -14.82
N VAL A 30 -46.16 -24.15 -15.95
CA VAL A 30 -47.48 -24.78 -15.98
C VAL A 30 -47.45 -26.11 -15.21
N ARG A 31 -48.44 -26.32 -14.34
CA ARG A 31 -48.65 -27.61 -13.67
C ARG A 31 -49.42 -28.54 -14.60
N ARG A 32 -48.91 -29.75 -14.81
CA ARG A 32 -49.66 -30.83 -15.47
C ARG A 32 -50.79 -31.34 -14.56
N SER A 33 -51.74 -32.06 -15.16
CA SER A 33 -52.86 -32.72 -14.47
C SER A 33 -52.45 -33.68 -13.35
N ASN A 34 -51.21 -34.16 -13.37
CA ASN A 34 -50.61 -35.01 -12.33
C ASN A 34 -49.85 -34.22 -11.24
N GLY A 35 -49.96 -32.88 -11.22
CA GLY A 35 -49.38 -32.00 -10.20
C GLY A 35 -47.92 -31.60 -10.42
N TYR A 36 -47.22 -32.17 -11.41
CA TYR A 36 -45.81 -31.86 -11.68
C TYR A 36 -45.66 -30.59 -12.53
N ARG A 37 -44.64 -29.79 -12.21
CA ARG A 37 -44.18 -28.66 -13.03
C ARG A 37 -43.48 -29.16 -14.29
N GLU A 38 -43.80 -28.56 -15.43
CA GLU A 38 -43.14 -28.85 -16.70
C GLU A 38 -42.42 -27.63 -17.26
N TYR A 39 -41.17 -27.84 -17.67
CA TYR A 39 -40.33 -26.85 -18.34
C TYR A 39 -40.14 -27.16 -19.83
N GLY A 40 -40.14 -26.12 -20.64
CA GLY A 40 -39.88 -26.17 -22.07
C GLY A 40 -38.51 -25.59 -22.47
N ILE A 41 -38.28 -25.50 -23.78
CA ILE A 41 -37.04 -24.93 -24.33
C ILE A 41 -36.88 -23.44 -23.98
N ARG A 42 -37.98 -22.67 -23.93
CA ARG A 42 -37.94 -21.25 -23.55
C ARG A 42 -37.38 -21.05 -22.14
N ASP A 43 -37.78 -21.90 -21.19
CA ASP A 43 -37.25 -21.86 -19.83
C ASP A 43 -35.76 -22.20 -19.80
N ALA A 44 -35.32 -23.15 -20.63
CA ALA A 44 -33.91 -23.54 -20.72
C ALA A 44 -33.05 -22.40 -21.30
N VAL A 45 -33.56 -21.70 -22.31
CA VAL A 45 -32.89 -20.51 -22.90
C VAL A 45 -32.78 -19.39 -21.87
N LEU A 46 -33.85 -19.12 -21.11
CA LEU A 46 -33.85 -18.11 -20.06
C LEU A 46 -32.86 -18.46 -18.94
N LEU A 47 -32.87 -19.70 -18.45
CA LEU A 47 -31.90 -20.20 -17.48
C LEU A 47 -30.46 -20.09 -17.98
N ALA A 48 -30.21 -20.41 -19.25
CA ALA A 48 -28.88 -20.29 -19.85
C ALA A 48 -28.44 -18.83 -20.01
N ARG A 49 -29.38 -17.89 -20.19
CA ARG A 49 -29.09 -16.45 -20.20
C ARG A 49 -28.74 -15.96 -18.80
N VAL A 50 -29.55 -16.30 -17.78
CA VAL A 50 -29.25 -15.99 -16.36
C VAL A 50 -27.86 -16.50 -15.99
N ARG A 51 -27.57 -17.78 -16.25
CA ARG A 51 -26.28 -18.39 -15.94
C ARG A 51 -25.10 -17.64 -16.57
N ARG A 52 -25.16 -17.34 -17.86
CA ARG A 52 -24.07 -16.64 -18.56
C ARG A 52 -23.80 -15.25 -18.00
N LEU A 53 -24.86 -14.50 -17.67
CA LEU A 53 -24.70 -13.17 -17.07
C LEU A 53 -24.10 -13.25 -15.66
N THR A 54 -24.55 -14.20 -14.84
CA THR A 54 -23.95 -14.42 -13.51
C THR A 54 -22.49 -14.88 -13.58
N GLU A 55 -22.10 -15.64 -14.60
CA GLU A 55 -20.70 -16.07 -14.81
C GLU A 55 -19.78 -14.90 -15.19
N LEU A 56 -20.33 -13.81 -15.74
CA LEU A 56 -19.59 -12.57 -16.01
C LEU A 56 -19.39 -11.71 -14.76
N GLY A 57 -20.09 -12.03 -13.66
CA GLY A 57 -19.99 -11.30 -12.39
C GLY A 57 -21.20 -10.43 -12.06
N LEU A 58 -22.24 -10.42 -12.89
CA LEU A 58 -23.48 -9.69 -12.58
C LEU A 58 -24.20 -10.32 -11.38
N GLY A 59 -24.73 -9.46 -10.51
CA GLY A 59 -25.64 -9.83 -9.45
C GLY A 59 -27.00 -10.29 -10.00
N LEU A 60 -27.73 -11.10 -9.23
CA LEU A 60 -29.05 -11.62 -9.65
C LEU A 60 -30.11 -10.52 -9.80
N ASP A 61 -29.94 -9.39 -9.11
CA ASP A 61 -30.81 -8.22 -9.25
C ASP A 61 -30.58 -7.51 -10.59
N GLU A 62 -29.33 -7.24 -10.96
CA GLU A 62 -28.97 -6.67 -12.27
C GLU A 62 -29.42 -7.58 -13.42
N VAL A 63 -29.24 -8.89 -13.26
CA VAL A 63 -29.72 -9.88 -14.25
C VAL A 63 -31.23 -9.82 -14.41
N ARG A 64 -31.99 -9.56 -13.34
CA ARG A 64 -33.45 -9.44 -13.44
C ARG A 64 -33.84 -8.22 -14.26
N ASP A 65 -33.21 -7.09 -14.00
CA ASP A 65 -33.55 -5.82 -14.64
C ASP A 65 -33.22 -5.91 -16.15
N VAL A 66 -32.02 -6.40 -16.48
CA VAL A 66 -31.57 -6.72 -17.86
C VAL A 66 -32.50 -7.70 -18.60
N LEU A 67 -33.15 -8.63 -17.90
CA LEU A 67 -34.08 -9.58 -18.50
C LEU A 67 -35.49 -9.01 -18.70
N ALA A 68 -35.83 -7.93 -17.99
CA ALA A 68 -37.10 -7.21 -18.13
C ALA A 68 -37.07 -6.20 -19.29
N ASP A 69 -35.89 -5.73 -19.70
CA ASP A 69 -35.73 -4.87 -20.88
C ASP A 69 -35.83 -5.66 -22.20
N ASP A 70 -36.97 -5.51 -22.88
CA ASP A 70 -37.24 -6.09 -24.20
C ASP A 70 -36.42 -5.44 -25.34
N GLU A 71 -35.90 -4.22 -25.14
CA GLU A 71 -35.13 -3.49 -26.16
C GLU A 71 -33.61 -3.74 -26.07
N GLY A 72 -33.13 -4.37 -24.99
CA GLY A 72 -31.74 -4.75 -24.80
C GLY A 72 -30.75 -3.59 -24.60
N ARG A 73 -31.25 -2.38 -24.34
CA ARG A 73 -30.45 -1.20 -24.02
C ARG A 73 -29.82 -1.31 -22.64
N GLU A 74 -30.60 -1.76 -21.65
CA GLU A 74 -30.14 -1.99 -20.28
C GLU A 74 -29.04 -3.06 -20.24
N LEU A 75 -29.14 -4.09 -21.08
CA LEU A 75 -28.06 -5.08 -21.21
C LEU A 75 -26.74 -4.45 -21.69
N VAL A 76 -26.79 -3.56 -22.69
CA VAL A 76 -25.57 -2.93 -23.23
C VAL A 76 -24.93 -2.02 -22.19
N GLU A 77 -25.73 -1.22 -21.49
CA GLU A 77 -25.25 -0.31 -20.44
C GLU A 77 -24.59 -1.10 -19.30
N VAL A 78 -25.27 -2.12 -18.75
CA VAL A 78 -24.72 -2.94 -17.66
C VAL A 78 -23.45 -3.69 -18.09
N LEU A 79 -23.39 -4.20 -19.33
CA LEU A 79 -22.18 -4.86 -19.83
C LEU A 79 -21.02 -3.88 -20.03
N GLN A 80 -21.28 -2.63 -20.41
CA GLN A 80 -20.27 -1.59 -20.53
C GLN A 80 -19.72 -1.21 -19.15
N GLU A 81 -20.58 -1.00 -18.16
CA GLU A 81 -20.17 -0.71 -16.78
C GLU A 81 -19.29 -1.84 -16.21
N LEU A 82 -19.69 -3.09 -16.44
CA LEU A 82 -18.91 -4.26 -16.03
C LEU A 82 -17.53 -4.31 -16.70
N ASP A 83 -17.45 -4.05 -18.01
CA ASP A 83 -16.18 -4.04 -18.75
C ASP A 83 -15.23 -2.96 -18.20
N GLU A 84 -15.77 -1.76 -17.91
CA GLU A 84 -15.00 -0.69 -17.28
C GLU A 84 -14.49 -1.07 -15.89
N ASP A 85 -15.33 -1.70 -15.07
CA ASP A 85 -14.93 -2.19 -13.74
C ASP A 85 -13.85 -3.26 -13.81
N LEU A 86 -13.99 -4.23 -14.73
CA LEU A 86 -12.97 -5.24 -14.98
C LEU A 86 -11.68 -4.59 -15.46
N GLY A 87 -11.74 -3.58 -16.32
CA GLY A 87 -10.58 -2.79 -16.75
C GLY A 87 -9.88 -2.08 -15.58
N ARG A 88 -10.65 -1.48 -14.66
CA ARG A 88 -10.12 -0.87 -13.43
C ARG A 88 -9.42 -1.91 -12.54
N GLN A 89 -10.05 -3.07 -12.33
CA GLN A 89 -9.46 -4.16 -11.54
C GLN A 89 -8.18 -4.69 -12.18
N GLU A 90 -8.16 -4.86 -13.50
CA GLU A 90 -7.00 -5.34 -14.24
C GLU A 90 -5.81 -4.37 -14.11
N ALA A 91 -6.06 -3.06 -14.17
CA ALA A 91 -5.05 -2.04 -13.95
C ALA A 91 -4.43 -2.12 -12.55
N VAL A 92 -5.27 -2.25 -11.51
CA VAL A 92 -4.81 -2.40 -10.11
C VAL A 92 -3.97 -3.68 -9.93
N VAL A 93 -4.43 -4.80 -10.48
CA VAL A 93 -3.69 -6.08 -10.42
C VAL A 93 -2.37 -5.97 -11.17
N ARG A 94 -2.34 -5.34 -12.34
CA ARG A 94 -1.14 -5.13 -13.14
C ARG A 94 -0.10 -4.31 -12.37
N GLU A 95 -0.51 -3.21 -11.74
CA GLU A 95 0.36 -2.39 -10.92
C GLU A 95 0.94 -3.16 -9.73
N ARG A 96 0.10 -3.89 -8.99
CA ARG A 96 0.56 -4.75 -7.88
C ARG A 96 1.56 -5.80 -8.33
N ARG A 97 1.34 -6.42 -9.49
CA ARG A 97 2.26 -7.41 -10.06
C ARG A 97 3.59 -6.78 -10.48
N GLN A 98 3.60 -5.56 -11.00
CA GLN A 98 4.83 -4.83 -11.32
C GLN A 98 5.65 -4.55 -10.05
N ARG A 99 5.01 -4.02 -9.00
CA ARG A 99 5.67 -3.79 -7.70
C ARG A 99 6.24 -5.09 -7.12
N LEU A 100 5.47 -6.19 -7.16
CA LEU A 100 5.94 -7.50 -6.73
C LEU A 100 7.13 -8.00 -7.55
N ALA A 101 7.15 -7.77 -8.86
CA ALA A 101 8.26 -8.17 -9.71
C ALA A 101 9.56 -7.43 -9.37
N THR A 102 9.48 -6.12 -9.08
CA THR A 102 10.62 -5.31 -8.62
C THR A 102 11.18 -5.87 -7.31
N LEU A 103 10.32 -6.10 -6.31
CA LEU A 103 10.72 -6.68 -5.04
C LEU A 103 11.36 -8.05 -5.23
N LEU A 104 10.78 -8.94 -6.04
CA LEU A 104 11.38 -10.25 -6.32
C LEU A 104 12.76 -10.15 -6.99
N ALA A 105 12.97 -9.16 -7.87
CA ALA A 105 14.26 -8.93 -8.50
C ALA A 105 15.31 -8.43 -7.49
N GLU A 106 14.94 -7.53 -6.59
CA GLU A 106 15.79 -7.05 -5.50
C GLU A 106 16.13 -8.19 -4.52
N ALA A 107 15.17 -9.06 -4.22
CA ALA A 107 15.33 -10.22 -3.33
C ALA A 107 16.41 -11.16 -3.87
N ARG A 108 16.27 -11.52 -5.15
CA ARG A 108 17.19 -12.42 -5.85
C ARG A 108 18.58 -11.83 -5.99
N ALA A 109 18.68 -10.50 -6.04
CA ALA A 109 19.95 -9.80 -6.07
C ALA A 109 20.59 -9.62 -4.68
N GLY A 110 19.94 -10.09 -3.60
CA GLY A 110 20.42 -9.92 -2.22
C GLY A 110 20.41 -8.48 -1.72
N ARG A 111 19.69 -7.58 -2.42
CA ARG A 111 19.58 -6.15 -2.09
C ARG A 111 18.39 -5.80 -1.22
N LEU A 112 17.59 -6.81 -0.87
CA LEU A 112 16.37 -6.66 -0.12
C LEU A 112 16.71 -6.85 1.36
N THR A 113 16.66 -5.74 2.10
CA THR A 113 16.90 -5.74 3.54
C THR A 113 15.70 -6.33 4.29
N ALA A 114 15.87 -6.65 5.57
CA ALA A 114 14.83 -7.29 6.40
C ALA A 114 13.53 -6.46 6.53
N ASP A 115 13.57 -5.17 6.19
CA ASP A 115 12.50 -4.19 6.45
C ASP A 115 11.61 -3.84 5.25
N ALA A 116 11.74 -4.58 4.14
CA ALA A 116 10.97 -4.32 2.93
C ALA A 116 9.52 -4.85 2.97
N PRO A 117 8.57 -4.28 2.20
CA PRO A 117 8.77 -3.43 1.02
C PRO A 117 9.00 -1.93 1.32
N LEU A 118 10.10 -1.38 0.80
CA LEU A 118 10.46 0.04 0.89
C LEU A 118 10.07 0.80 -0.39
N SER A 119 9.88 2.12 -0.30
CA SER A 119 9.61 2.98 -1.46
C SER A 119 10.82 3.08 -2.41
N PRO A 120 10.60 3.40 -3.70
CA PRO A 120 11.70 3.62 -4.66
C PRO A 120 12.72 4.67 -4.19
N GLN A 121 12.26 5.70 -3.47
CA GLN A 121 13.09 6.78 -2.97
C GLN A 121 14.05 6.28 -1.89
N LEU A 122 13.55 5.48 -0.94
CA LEU A 122 14.38 4.89 0.11
C LEU A 122 15.32 3.83 -0.47
N THR A 123 14.87 3.00 -1.41
CA THR A 123 15.75 2.05 -2.11
C THR A 123 16.92 2.76 -2.79
N ALA A 124 16.67 3.89 -3.47
CA ALA A 124 17.72 4.69 -4.10
C ALA A 124 18.67 5.33 -3.08
N LEU A 125 18.17 5.81 -1.95
CA LEU A 125 18.98 6.35 -0.85
C LEU A 125 19.92 5.28 -0.29
N LEU A 126 19.37 4.11 0.07
CA LEU A 126 20.14 3.00 0.63
C LEU A 126 21.20 2.46 -0.34
N ALA A 127 20.89 2.42 -1.63
CA ALA A 127 21.86 2.03 -2.65
C ALA A 127 23.05 3.01 -2.73
N GLY A 128 22.81 4.30 -2.51
CA GLY A 128 23.85 5.34 -2.51
C GLY A 128 24.76 5.31 -1.28
N LEU A 129 24.25 4.83 -0.14
CA LEU A 129 25.03 4.71 1.11
C LEU A 129 26.10 3.61 1.07
N GLY A 130 26.03 2.67 0.11
CA GLY A 130 27.02 1.59 -0.04
C GLY A 130 27.09 0.64 1.16
N GLU A 131 28.23 -0.05 1.32
CA GLU A 131 28.54 -0.80 2.54
C GLU A 131 28.88 0.18 3.67
N LEU A 132 27.91 0.43 4.54
CA LEU A 132 28.14 1.20 5.75
C LEU A 132 29.06 0.41 6.71
N PRO A 133 29.94 1.08 7.47
CA PRO A 133 30.74 0.45 8.51
C PRO A 133 29.85 -0.27 9.54
N ASP A 134 30.43 -1.23 10.29
CA ASP A 134 29.76 -1.93 11.39
C ASP A 134 29.45 -0.92 12.51
N SER A 135 28.28 -0.28 12.41
CA SER A 135 27.83 0.85 13.21
C SER A 135 26.44 0.55 13.75
N PRO A 136 26.27 0.45 15.08
CA PRO A 136 24.95 0.31 15.70
C PRO A 136 24.01 1.45 15.33
N MET A 137 24.50 2.69 15.26
CA MET A 137 23.70 3.82 14.82
C MET A 137 23.24 3.69 13.36
N ALA A 138 24.10 3.20 12.45
CA ALA A 138 23.71 2.97 11.06
C ALA A 138 22.61 1.90 10.92
N ALA A 139 22.65 0.85 11.76
CA ALA A 139 21.58 -0.15 11.81
C ALA A 139 20.25 0.47 12.28
N LYS A 140 20.30 1.24 13.38
CA LYS A 140 19.13 1.95 13.91
C LYS A 140 18.56 2.98 12.93
N ASP A 141 19.42 3.74 12.24
CA ASP A 141 18.98 4.72 11.24
C ASP A 141 18.18 4.06 10.11
N ARG A 142 18.59 2.88 9.64
CA ARG A 142 17.82 2.13 8.65
C ARG A 142 16.42 1.74 9.12
N GLU A 143 16.28 1.32 10.38
CA GLU A 143 14.97 1.01 10.98
C GLU A 143 14.08 2.27 11.04
N ILE A 144 14.66 3.40 11.45
CA ILE A 144 13.96 4.70 11.49
C ILE A 144 13.50 5.12 10.09
N LEU A 145 14.38 5.00 9.09
CA LEU A 145 14.05 5.34 7.70
C LEU A 145 12.96 4.45 7.13
N ALA A 146 12.98 3.14 7.41
CA ALA A 146 11.93 2.22 6.98
C ALA A 146 10.56 2.55 7.62
N LEU A 147 10.57 2.93 8.90
CA LEU A 147 9.35 3.39 9.57
C LEU A 147 8.83 4.68 8.93
N LEU A 148 9.69 5.68 8.73
CA LEU A 148 9.35 6.96 8.10
C LEU A 148 8.80 6.76 6.68
N ASP A 149 9.39 5.84 5.91
CA ASP A 149 8.94 5.48 4.56
C ASP A 149 7.48 4.99 4.53
N THR A 150 7.09 4.27 5.58
CA THR A 150 5.76 3.67 5.71
C THR A 150 4.72 4.67 6.23
N VAL A 151 5.08 5.49 7.22
CA VAL A 151 4.11 6.33 7.95
C VAL A 151 4.01 7.77 7.43
N ALA A 152 5.03 8.28 6.74
CA ALA A 152 5.02 9.66 6.26
C ALA A 152 4.13 9.85 5.01
N PRO A 153 3.41 10.99 4.91
CA PRO A 153 2.72 11.38 3.68
C PRO A 153 3.67 11.41 2.48
N GLU A 154 3.20 11.02 1.29
CA GLU A 154 4.06 10.84 0.11
C GLU A 154 4.88 12.09 -0.24
N ALA A 155 4.27 13.28 -0.22
CA ALA A 155 4.98 14.52 -0.53
C ALA A 155 6.08 14.85 0.51
N GLU A 156 5.86 14.55 1.78
CA GLU A 156 6.85 14.73 2.85
C GLU A 156 7.96 13.69 2.76
N ARG A 157 7.59 12.43 2.52
CA ARG A 157 8.53 11.33 2.30
C ARG A 157 9.49 11.61 1.15
N VAL A 158 9.00 12.06 0.00
CA VAL A 158 9.85 12.38 -1.16
C VAL A 158 10.84 13.48 -0.82
N ARG A 159 10.38 14.59 -0.22
CA ARG A 159 11.27 15.70 0.19
C ARG A 159 12.34 15.22 1.17
N LEU A 160 11.93 14.48 2.20
CA LEU A 160 12.84 13.97 3.22
C LEU A 160 13.93 13.07 2.60
N MET A 161 13.55 12.10 1.77
CA MET A 161 14.50 11.17 1.16
C MET A 161 15.46 11.87 0.19
N ASP A 162 15.00 12.89 -0.54
CA ASP A 162 15.87 13.70 -1.40
C ASP A 162 16.86 14.55 -0.58
N THR A 163 16.42 15.15 0.55
CA THR A 163 17.32 15.86 1.47
C THR A 163 18.38 14.93 2.05
N LEU A 164 17.99 13.74 2.52
CA LEU A 164 18.92 12.74 3.06
C LEU A 164 19.91 12.21 2.00
N ARG A 165 19.48 12.09 0.74
CA ARG A 165 20.39 11.72 -0.35
C ARG A 165 21.53 12.74 -0.52
N GLY A 166 21.26 14.02 -0.32
CA GLY A 166 22.29 15.07 -0.32
C GLY A 166 23.32 14.92 0.80
N MET A 167 23.00 14.17 1.86
CA MET A 167 23.86 13.97 3.02
C MET A 167 24.62 12.63 3.00
N GLN A 168 24.40 11.78 1.99
CA GLN A 168 24.93 10.41 1.95
C GLN A 168 26.46 10.33 2.12
N GLU A 169 27.20 11.30 1.59
CA GLU A 169 28.67 11.36 1.72
C GLU A 169 29.14 11.61 3.15
N HIS A 170 28.29 12.23 3.98
CA HIS A 170 28.59 12.57 5.37
C HIS A 170 28.01 11.53 6.37
N ALA A 171 27.23 10.57 5.90
CA ALA A 171 26.52 9.62 6.75
C ALA A 171 27.46 8.83 7.67
N ALA A 172 28.58 8.32 7.13
CA ALA A 172 29.57 7.56 7.91
C ALA A 172 30.20 8.39 9.05
N GLU A 173 30.47 9.69 8.81
CA GLU A 173 30.97 10.59 9.83
C GLU A 173 29.93 10.84 10.93
N MET A 174 28.67 11.08 10.54
CA MET A 174 27.56 11.29 11.47
C MET A 174 27.35 10.06 12.37
N TYR A 175 27.34 8.86 11.79
CA TYR A 175 27.20 7.63 12.58
C TYR A 175 28.36 7.44 13.55
N GLY A 176 29.60 7.67 13.11
CA GLY A 176 30.77 7.58 14.00
C GLY A 176 30.72 8.57 15.17
N LEU A 177 30.22 9.79 14.96
CA LEU A 177 30.02 10.78 16.03
C LEU A 177 29.00 10.32 17.06
N LEU A 178 27.90 9.70 16.63
CA LEU A 178 26.85 9.21 17.51
C LEU A 178 27.24 7.92 18.21
N ASP A 179 27.89 6.98 17.53
CA ASP A 179 28.38 5.74 18.14
C ASP A 179 29.38 6.02 19.26
N ALA A 180 30.24 7.02 19.10
CA ALA A 180 31.19 7.45 20.14
C ALA A 180 30.51 7.97 21.44
N LEU A 181 29.22 8.30 21.37
CA LEU A 181 28.41 8.79 22.48
C LEU A 181 27.47 7.72 23.08
N ALA A 182 27.41 6.51 22.52
CA ALA A 182 26.42 5.51 22.92
C ALA A 182 26.42 5.19 24.43
N ASP A 183 27.60 5.12 25.04
CA ASP A 183 27.78 4.80 26.46
C ASP A 183 28.17 6.02 27.31
N LYS A 184 27.88 7.24 26.84
CA LYS A 184 28.27 8.49 27.50
C LYS A 184 27.09 9.12 28.25
N GLU A 185 27.43 9.92 29.25
CA GLU A 185 26.48 10.78 29.97
C GLU A 185 26.16 12.05 29.15
N PRO A 186 24.95 12.62 29.28
CA PRO A 186 24.54 13.83 28.55
C PRO A 186 25.45 15.06 28.76
N ASP A 187 26.13 15.13 29.91
CA ASP A 187 27.03 16.23 30.26
C ASP A 187 28.48 16.00 29.78
N ASP A 188 28.77 14.89 29.08
CA ASP A 188 30.11 14.60 28.57
C ASP A 188 30.57 15.70 27.56
N PRO A 189 31.81 16.21 27.67
CA PRO A 189 32.33 17.21 26.72
C PRO A 189 32.27 16.79 25.25
N GLY A 190 32.26 15.49 24.98
CA GLY A 190 32.02 14.89 23.66
C GLY A 190 30.69 15.30 23.05
N VAL A 191 29.63 15.46 23.84
CA VAL A 191 28.30 15.86 23.37
C VAL A 191 28.34 17.22 22.67
N THR A 192 29.04 18.20 23.26
CA THR A 192 29.16 19.54 22.66
C THR A 192 29.96 19.51 21.35
N ARG A 193 31.02 18.69 21.29
CA ARG A 193 31.82 18.53 20.07
C ARG A 193 31.02 17.86 18.95
N ALA A 194 30.35 16.75 19.26
CA ALA A 194 29.49 16.05 18.32
C ALA A 194 28.34 16.94 17.83
N ALA A 195 27.67 17.67 18.73
CA ALA A 195 26.60 18.58 18.36
C ALA A 195 27.06 19.66 17.37
N THR A 196 28.26 20.20 17.56
CA THR A 196 28.83 21.22 16.66
C THR A 196 29.15 20.64 15.29
N ALA A 197 29.73 19.43 15.25
CA ALA A 197 30.03 18.73 14.00
C ALA A 197 28.75 18.33 13.26
N LEU A 198 27.78 17.71 13.94
CA LEU A 198 26.48 17.35 13.39
C LEU A 198 25.75 18.58 12.84
N ALA A 199 25.77 19.71 13.56
CA ALA A 199 25.16 20.94 13.06
C ALA A 199 25.78 21.38 11.75
N ALA A 200 27.11 21.25 11.55
CA ALA A 200 27.78 21.60 10.30
C ALA A 200 27.34 20.74 9.11
N LEU A 201 26.89 19.51 9.36
CA LEU A 201 26.49 18.53 8.36
C LEU A 201 24.98 18.56 8.06
N LEU A 202 24.15 18.95 9.05
CA LEU A 202 22.70 18.98 8.92
C LEU A 202 22.22 20.19 8.09
N PRO A 203 21.49 19.98 6.99
CA PRO A 203 20.92 21.05 6.18
C PRO A 203 19.75 21.71 6.90
N ALA A 204 19.59 23.02 6.69
CA ALA A 204 18.51 23.80 7.32
C ALA A 204 17.11 23.28 6.93
N ASP A 205 16.94 22.83 5.69
CA ASP A 205 15.67 22.28 5.18
C ASP A 205 15.20 21.04 5.95
N LEU A 206 16.13 20.18 6.38
CA LEU A 206 15.81 19.01 7.21
C LEU A 206 15.27 19.46 8.57
N ILE A 207 15.85 20.53 9.13
CA ILE A 207 15.47 21.06 10.44
C ILE A 207 14.16 21.84 10.38
N ALA A 208 13.89 22.53 9.28
CA ALA A 208 12.65 23.27 9.06
C ALA A 208 11.41 22.36 9.04
N GLY A 209 11.59 21.06 8.71
CA GLY A 209 10.53 20.06 8.77
C GLY A 209 10.26 19.48 10.17
N LEU A 210 11.10 19.77 11.17
CA LEU A 210 10.96 19.24 12.53
C LEU A 210 10.12 20.18 13.40
N PRO A 211 9.26 19.65 14.31
CA PRO A 211 8.49 20.48 15.22
C PRO A 211 9.39 21.31 16.15
N ASP A 212 8.98 22.54 16.45
CA ASP A 212 9.77 23.47 17.29
C ASP A 212 9.92 22.97 18.73
N ARG A 213 8.94 22.19 19.21
CA ARG A 213 8.91 21.59 20.55
C ARG A 213 8.40 20.15 20.46
N PRO A 214 8.75 19.30 21.44
CA PRO A 214 8.17 17.97 21.56
C PRO A 214 6.63 18.06 21.55
N ASP A 215 6.01 17.33 20.65
CA ASP A 215 4.55 17.28 20.43
C ASP A 215 3.97 15.88 20.72
N GLY A 216 4.80 14.95 21.20
CA GLY A 216 4.47 13.54 21.39
C GLY A 216 4.44 12.76 20.08
N GLY A 217 4.91 13.36 18.98
CA GLY A 217 4.92 12.78 17.65
C GLY A 217 6.05 11.78 17.42
N LEU A 218 6.12 11.27 16.20
CA LEU A 218 7.10 10.25 15.78
C LEU A 218 8.55 10.68 16.03
N THR A 219 8.87 11.96 15.84
CA THR A 219 10.20 12.52 16.08
C THR A 219 10.63 12.39 17.55
N ASP A 220 9.70 12.55 18.49
CA ASP A 220 10.01 12.42 19.92
C ASP A 220 10.30 10.96 20.29
N VAL A 221 9.57 10.02 19.68
CA VAL A 221 9.82 8.59 19.85
C VAL A 221 11.20 8.21 19.32
N ILE A 222 11.57 8.71 18.13
CA ILE A 222 12.89 8.49 17.53
C ILE A 222 14.00 9.02 18.45
N PHE A 223 13.87 10.25 18.97
CA PHE A 223 14.89 10.82 19.86
C PHE A 223 14.95 10.16 21.24
N ALA A 224 13.84 9.62 21.73
CA ALA A 224 13.80 8.87 22.99
C ALA A 224 14.45 7.49 22.89
N ASP A 225 14.53 6.93 21.68
CA ASP A 225 15.17 5.65 21.41
C ASP A 225 16.71 5.77 21.28
N LEU A 226 17.26 6.98 21.14
CA LEU A 226 18.70 7.23 21.18
C LEU A 226 19.24 7.16 22.63
N ALA A 227 20.53 6.83 22.78
CA ALA A 227 21.18 6.92 24.07
C ALA A 227 21.16 8.37 24.60
N PRO A 228 21.17 8.61 25.92
CA PRO A 228 21.01 9.95 26.49
C PRO A 228 21.99 11.00 25.92
N ALA A 229 23.27 10.67 25.77
CA ALA A 229 24.27 11.57 25.18
C ALA A 229 24.10 11.77 23.67
N GLN A 230 23.67 10.74 22.93
CA GLN A 230 23.35 10.85 21.51
C GLN A 230 22.17 11.80 21.28
N SER A 231 21.08 11.59 22.03
CA SER A 231 19.89 12.43 22.00
C SER A 231 20.24 13.89 22.33
N ALA A 232 21.02 14.12 23.39
CA ALA A 232 21.51 15.46 23.74
C ALA A 232 22.34 16.12 22.64
N ALA A 233 23.20 15.36 21.95
CA ALA A 233 24.02 15.87 20.85
C ALA A 233 23.16 16.28 19.64
N VAL A 234 22.19 15.43 19.26
CA VAL A 234 21.28 15.69 18.13
C VAL A 234 20.40 16.91 18.43
N LEU A 235 19.75 16.97 19.60
CA LEU A 235 18.90 18.11 19.98
C LEU A 235 19.68 19.42 20.01
N ARG A 236 20.92 19.40 20.52
CA ARG A 236 21.79 20.58 20.52
C ARG A 236 22.25 20.98 19.12
N ALA A 237 22.49 20.01 18.23
CA ALA A 237 22.80 20.29 16.83
C ALA A 237 21.62 20.97 16.13
N ILE A 238 20.41 20.46 16.33
CA ILE A 238 19.16 21.06 15.81
C ILE A 238 19.02 22.51 16.26
N GLU A 239 19.23 22.78 17.55
CA GLU A 239 19.19 24.14 18.09
C GLU A 239 20.26 25.06 17.48
N LEU A 240 21.48 24.54 17.28
CA LEU A 240 22.55 25.29 16.63
C LEU A 240 22.20 25.64 15.18
N VAL A 241 21.59 24.72 14.43
CA VAL A 241 21.15 24.97 13.05
C VAL A 241 20.02 26.01 13.02
N ARG A 242 19.01 25.91 13.90
CA ARG A 242 17.91 26.90 14.00
C ARG A 242 18.40 28.31 14.35
N ARG A 243 19.52 28.42 15.06
CA ARG A 243 20.13 29.70 15.45
C ARG A 243 21.08 30.27 14.41
N ARG A 244 21.37 29.55 13.32
CA ARG A 244 22.16 30.11 12.22
C ARG A 244 21.37 31.28 11.64
N PRO A 245 21.94 32.49 11.54
CA PRO A 245 21.31 33.51 10.72
C PRO A 245 21.22 32.94 9.31
N ASP A 246 20.07 33.11 8.65
CA ASP A 246 19.95 32.85 7.21
C ASP A 246 21.10 33.59 6.53
N SER A 247 22.15 32.87 6.11
CA SER A 247 23.18 33.46 5.27
C SER A 247 22.48 33.79 3.95
N PRO A 248 22.34 35.08 3.57
CA PRO A 248 21.72 35.39 2.30
C PRO A 248 22.71 35.13 1.17
N SER A 249 22.23 34.34 0.21
CA SER A 249 22.69 34.18 -1.19
C SER A 249 23.93 33.32 -1.44
#